data_AF-A0A1F2UQ58-F1
#
_entry.id   AF-A0A1F2UQ58-F1
#
_cell.length_a   1.000
_cell.length_b   1.000
_cell.length_c   1.000
_cell.angle_alpha   90.00
_cell.angle_beta   90.00
_cell.angle_gamma   90.00
#
_symmetry.space_group_name_H-M   'P 1'
#
loop_
_entity.id
_entity.type
_entity.pdbx_description
1 polymer ?
#
loop_
_entity_poly.entity_id
_entity_poly.type
_entity_poly.pdbx_seq_one_letter_code
_entity_poly.pdbx_strand_id
1 'polypeptide(L)'
;MSATEKADAMMEDQHAIKVTEFKEKIKAMSKEELRDELEILNENLEDIEIEKRLILGQTGVHINAVAIDEYRNSFDREIKATQAMIDVAKEALGV
;
A
#
# COMPACT_ATOMS: atom_id res chain seq x y z
N MET A 1 23.57 -8.50 8.40
CA MET A 1 22.54 -7.76 7.65
C MET A 1 23.09 -7.41 6.28
N SER A 2 22.63 -8.11 5.26
CA SER A 2 22.85 -7.84 3.83
C SER A 2 22.24 -6.49 3.44
N ALA A 3 22.70 -5.90 2.33
CA ALA A 3 22.15 -4.66 1.77
C ALA A 3 20.64 -4.79 1.47
N THR A 4 20.20 -5.98 1.05
CA THR A 4 18.79 -6.31 0.79
C THR A 4 17.95 -6.28 2.06
N GLU A 5 18.44 -6.87 3.15
CA GLU A 5 17.73 -6.90 4.45
C GLU A 5 17.57 -5.49 5.05
N LYS A 6 18.52 -4.58 4.79
CA LYS A 6 18.39 -3.18 5.20
C LYS A 6 17.38 -2.40 4.36
N ALA A 7 17.32 -2.65 3.05
CA ALA A 7 16.36 -2.00 2.16
C ALA A 7 14.91 -2.42 2.48
N ASP A 8 14.69 -3.71 2.75
CA ASP A 8 13.38 -4.22 3.15
C ASP A 8 12.92 -3.63 4.49
N ALA A 9 13.79 -3.58 5.50
CA ALA A 9 13.47 -2.98 6.80
C ALA A 9 13.16 -1.47 6.71
N MET A 10 13.87 -0.73 5.86
CA MET A 10 13.61 0.71 5.65
C MET A 10 12.27 0.96 4.94
N MET A 11 11.87 0.07 4.02
CA MET A 11 10.55 0.16 3.37
C MET A 11 9.42 -0.22 4.32
N GLU A 12 9.59 -1.26 5.14
CA GLU A 12 8.62 -1.63 6.19
C GLU A 12 8.40 -0.47 7.18
N ASP A 13 9.48 0.21 7.58
CA ASP A 13 9.39 1.42 8.41
C ASP A 13 8.60 2.55 7.72
N GLN A 14 8.82 2.79 6.43
CA GLN A 14 8.05 3.81 5.69
C GLN A 14 6.55 3.51 5.61
N HIS A 15 6.17 2.25 5.41
CA HIS A 15 4.75 1.86 5.38
C HIS A 15 4.11 1.98 6.77
N ALA A 16 4.82 1.59 7.83
CA ALA A 16 4.36 1.77 9.21
C ALA A 16 4.18 3.26 9.56
N ILE A 17 5.08 4.12 9.09
CA ILE A 17 4.97 5.57 9.23
C ILE A 17 3.72 6.08 8.52
N LYS A 18 3.49 5.71 7.25
CA LYS A 18 2.29 6.13 6.49
C LYS A 18 0.99 5.76 7.20
N VAL A 19 0.87 4.52 7.69
CA VAL A 19 -0.34 4.07 8.42
C VAL A 19 -0.52 4.85 9.72
N THR A 20 0.58 5.16 10.42
CA THR A 20 0.54 5.94 11.66
C THR A 20 0.13 7.40 11.40
N GLU A 21 0.70 8.03 10.37
CA GLU A 21 0.33 9.38 9.95
C GLU A 21 -1.14 9.44 9.53
N PHE A 22 -1.61 8.42 8.80
CA PHE A 22 -3.02 8.30 8.42
C PHE A 22 -3.93 8.18 9.64
N LYS A 23 -3.56 7.35 10.63
CA LYS A 23 -4.30 7.24 11.91
C LYS A 23 -4.44 8.59 12.62
N GLU A 24 -3.41 9.43 12.61
CA GLU A 24 -3.51 10.77 13.20
C GLU A 24 -4.37 11.71 12.33
N LYS A 25 -4.25 11.64 11.00
CA LYS A 25 -5.06 12.41 10.04
C LYS A 25 -6.56 12.18 10.25
N ILE A 26 -6.98 10.91 10.34
CA ILE A 26 -8.42 10.58 10.43
C ILE A 26 -9.09 11.02 11.73
N LYS A 27 -8.33 11.25 12.82
CA LYS A 27 -8.89 11.76 14.08
C LYS A 27 -9.48 13.17 13.96
N ALA A 28 -8.99 13.93 12.98
CA ALA A 28 -9.46 15.29 12.70
C ALA A 28 -10.52 15.34 11.58
N MET A 29 -10.78 14.23 10.89
CA MET A 29 -11.75 14.16 9.81
C MET A 29 -13.18 14.05 10.33
N SER A 30 -14.09 14.73 9.64
CA SER A 30 -15.51 14.47 9.75
C SER A 30 -15.88 13.12 9.14
N LYS A 31 -17.10 12.65 9.45
CA LYS A 31 -17.61 11.39 8.91
C LYS A 31 -17.76 11.40 7.38
N GLU A 32 -18.02 12.58 6.80
CA GLU A 32 -18.14 12.75 5.35
C GLU A 32 -16.76 12.68 4.70
N GLU A 33 -15.80 13.46 5.20
CA GLU A 33 -14.40 13.42 4.71
C GLU A 33 -13.79 12.02 4.84
N LEU A 34 -14.09 11.30 5.92
CA LEU A 34 -13.60 9.94 6.12
C LEU A 34 -14.22 8.92 5.14
N ARG A 35 -15.45 9.17 4.65
CA ARG A 35 -16.06 8.34 3.59
C ARG A 35 -15.42 8.62 2.25
N ASP A 36 -15.21 9.89 1.92
CA ASP A 36 -14.54 10.29 0.68
C ASP A 36 -13.12 9.73 0.66
N GLU A 37 -12.39 9.85 1.77
CA GLU A 37 -11.05 9.28 1.90
C GLU A 37 -11.05 7.75 1.79
N LEU A 38 -12.06 7.07 2.35
CA LEU A 38 -12.22 5.63 2.18
C LEU A 38 -12.47 5.26 0.70
N GLU A 39 -13.28 6.02 -0.03
CA GLU A 39 -13.50 5.80 -1.47
C GLU A 39 -12.21 5.94 -2.25
N ILE A 40 -11.47 7.03 -2.05
CA ILE A 40 -10.15 7.28 -2.66
C ILE A 40 -9.18 6.13 -2.34
N LEU A 41 -9.14 5.66 -1.10
CA LEU A 41 -8.25 4.54 -0.73
C LEU A 41 -8.63 3.23 -1.44
N ASN A 42 -9.92 2.96 -1.64
CA ASN A 42 -10.37 1.78 -2.39
C ASN A 42 -10.02 1.90 -3.89
N GLU A 43 -10.20 3.08 -4.49
CA GLU A 43 -9.78 3.35 -5.88
C GLU A 43 -8.27 3.15 -6.04
N ASN A 44 -7.47 3.72 -5.12
CA ASN A 44 -6.02 3.56 -5.13
C ASN A 44 -5.61 2.08 -5.00
N LEU A 45 -6.29 1.30 -4.15
CA LEU A 45 -6.02 -0.12 -4.01
C LEU A 45 -6.28 -0.87 -5.33
N GLU A 46 -7.41 -0.60 -5.99
CA GLU A 46 -7.74 -1.18 -7.29
C GLU A 46 -6.70 -0.81 -8.35
N ASP A 47 -6.28 0.46 -8.41
CA ASP A 47 -5.27 0.94 -9.34
C ASP A 47 -3.92 0.23 -9.12
N ILE A 48 -3.47 0.09 -7.86
CA ILE A 48 -2.22 -0.62 -7.53
C ILE A 48 -2.31 -2.10 -7.97
N GLU A 49 -3.46 -2.75 -7.77
CA GLU A 49 -3.65 -4.14 -8.19
C GLU A 49 -3.67 -4.32 -9.72
N ILE A 50 -4.28 -3.37 -10.43
CA ILE A 50 -4.27 -3.31 -11.90
C ILE A 50 -2.83 -3.09 -12.39
N GLU A 51 -2.12 -2.13 -11.81
CA GLU A 51 -0.74 -1.82 -12.17
C GLU A 51 0.17 -3.02 -11.94
N LYS A 52 0.07 -3.67 -10.77
CA LYS A 52 0.79 -4.92 -10.46
C LYS A 52 0.56 -5.97 -11.55
N ARG A 53 -0.69 -6.15 -11.98
CA ARG A 53 -1.05 -7.13 -13.02
C ARG A 53 -0.48 -6.76 -14.39
N LEU A 54 -0.57 -5.49 -14.77
CA LEU A 54 -0.05 -4.99 -16.05
C LEU A 54 1.46 -5.08 -16.11
N ILE A 55 2.16 -4.59 -15.08
CA ILE A 55 3.62 -4.60 -15.02
C ILE A 55 4.11 -6.04 -14.99
N LEU A 56 3.64 -6.90 -14.08
CA LEU A 56 4.12 -8.28 -14.02
C LEU A 56 3.75 -9.09 -15.29
N GLY A 57 2.60 -8.79 -15.91
CA GLY A 57 2.18 -9.41 -17.16
C GLY A 57 3.01 -9.00 -18.37
N GLN A 58 3.38 -7.72 -18.48
CA GLN A 58 4.17 -7.19 -19.60
C GLN A 58 5.67 -7.44 -19.43
N THR A 59 6.17 -7.35 -18.20
CA THR A 59 7.61 -7.42 -17.91
C THR A 59 8.14 -8.85 -17.74
N GLY A 60 7.27 -9.83 -17.46
CA GLY A 60 7.66 -11.24 -17.32
C GLY A 60 8.38 -11.85 -18.52
N VAL A 61 8.39 -11.17 -19.68
CA VAL A 61 9.07 -11.60 -20.91
C VAL A 61 10.51 -11.05 -21.04
N HIS A 62 10.88 -10.00 -20.29
CA HIS A 62 12.10 -9.22 -20.55
C HIS A 62 13.01 -8.92 -19.35
N ILE A 63 12.59 -9.16 -18.10
CA ILE A 63 13.43 -8.90 -16.91
C ILE A 63 13.85 -10.21 -16.22
N ASN A 64 14.97 -10.19 -15.48
CA ASN A 64 15.41 -11.33 -14.69
C ASN A 64 14.44 -11.63 -13.53
N ALA A 65 14.48 -12.87 -13.03
CA ALA A 65 13.58 -13.33 -11.96
C ALA A 65 13.71 -12.51 -10.66
N VAL A 66 14.92 -12.05 -10.32
CA VAL A 66 15.17 -11.26 -9.10
C VAL A 66 14.44 -9.92 -9.14
N ALA A 67 14.49 -9.20 -10.26
CA ALA A 67 13.79 -7.93 -10.42
C ALA A 67 12.26 -8.11 -10.39
N ILE A 68 11.75 -9.20 -10.97
CA ILE A 68 10.32 -9.54 -10.92
C ILE A 68 9.87 -9.77 -9.47
N ASP A 69 10.66 -10.47 -8.66
CA ASP A 69 10.37 -10.70 -7.26
C ASP A 69 10.44 -9.40 -6.44
N GLU A 70 11.40 -8.52 -6.72
CA GLU A 70 11.48 -7.19 -6.10
C GLU A 70 10.24 -6.33 -6.41
N TYR A 71 9.79 -6.29 -7.67
CA TYR A 71 8.55 -5.59 -8.05
C TYR A 71 7.33 -6.19 -7.36
N ARG A 72 7.20 -7.52 -7.35
CA ARG A 72 6.10 -8.20 -6.67
C ARG A 72 6.05 -7.86 -5.19
N ASN A 73 7.19 -7.93 -4.52
CA ASN A 73 7.30 -7.61 -3.09
C ASN A 73 6.98 -6.12 -2.82
N SER A 74 7.40 -5.22 -3.70
CA SER A 74 7.05 -3.80 -3.60
C SER A 74 5.55 -3.58 -3.67
N PHE A 75 4.88 -4.14 -4.68
CA PHE A 75 3.43 -4.05 -4.81
C PHE A 75 2.69 -4.69 -3.64
N ASP A 76 3.13 -5.86 -3.18
CA ASP A 76 2.51 -6.55 -2.04
C ASP A 76 2.60 -5.75 -0.75
N ARG A 77 3.71 -5.02 -0.53
CA ARG A 77 3.86 -4.12 0.61
C ARG A 77 2.94 -2.91 0.50
N GLU A 78 2.83 -2.32 -0.68
CA GLU A 78 1.97 -1.17 -0.91
C GLU A 78 0.49 -1.51 -0.75
N ILE A 79 0.04 -2.62 -1.34
CA ILE A 79 -1.30 -3.19 -1.17
C ILE A 79 -1.60 -3.39 0.32
N LYS A 80 -0.69 -4.00 1.08
CA LYS A 80 -0.88 -4.22 2.53
C LYS A 80 -1.01 -2.90 3.30
N ALA A 81 -0.20 -1.90 2.98
CA ALA A 81 -0.25 -0.60 3.65
C ALA A 81 -1.57 0.13 3.35
N THR A 82 -2.00 0.13 2.08
CA THR A 82 -3.27 0.73 1.65
C THR A 82 -4.45 0.00 2.29
N GLN A 83 -4.43 -1.33 2.32
CA GLN A 83 -5.45 -2.13 3.01
C GLN A 83 -5.53 -1.81 4.50
N ALA A 84 -4.39 -1.66 5.18
CA ALA A 84 -4.37 -1.29 6.59
C ALA A 84 -4.97 0.12 6.83
N MET A 85 -4.75 1.07 5.91
CA MET A 85 -5.39 2.40 5.98
C MET A 85 -6.91 2.31 5.75
N ILE A 86 -7.36 1.49 4.81
CA ILE A 86 -8.78 1.19 4.58
C ILE A 86 -9.43 0.63 5.84
N ASP A 87 -8.81 -0.36 6.47
CA ASP A 87 -9.34 -1.01 7.67
C ASP A 87 -9.45 0.00 8.82
N VAL A 88 -8.44 0.85 8.99
CA VAL A 88 -8.46 1.95 9.98
C VAL A 88 -9.60 2.95 9.71
N ALA A 89 -9.83 3.32 8.45
CA ALA A 89 -10.92 4.23 8.08
C ALA A 89 -12.30 3.58 8.32
N LYS A 90 -12.45 2.28 8.03
CA LYS A 90 -13.67 1.50 8.30
C LYS A 90 -13.97 1.39 9.79
N GLU A 91 -12.96 1.07 10.60
CA GLU A 91 -13.07 1.03 12.06
C GLU A 91 -13.55 2.38 12.62
N ALA A 92 -13.01 3.50 12.11
CA ALA A 92 -13.42 4.84 12.53
C ALA A 92 -14.82 5.24 12.05
N LEU A 93 -15.29 4.72 10.91
CA LEU A 93 -16.66 4.89 10.41
C LEU A 93 -17.69 3.97 11.11
N GLY A 94 -17.22 2.89 11.74
CA GLY A 94 -18.03 1.86 12.38
C GLY A 94 -18.71 0.92 11.37
N VAL A 95 -18.04 0.60 10.26
CA VAL A 95 -18.51 -0.30 9.18
C VAL A 95 -17.61 -1.48 8.95
#